data_AF-A0A2X3HC98-F1
#
_entry.id   AF-A0A2X3HC98-F1
#
_cell.length_a   1.000
_cell.length_b   1.000
_cell.length_c   1.000
_cell.angle_alpha   90.00
_cell.angle_beta   90.00
_cell.angle_gamma   90.00
#
_symmetry.space_group_name_H-M   'P 1'
#
loop_
_entity.id
_entity.type
_entity.pdbx_description
1 polymer ?
#
loop_
_entity_poly.entity_id
_entity_poly.type
_entity_poly.pdbx_seq_one_letter_code
_entity_poly.pdbx_strand_id
1 'polypeptide(L)'
;MTAKDRRIQIKEKCEETGGLYAQLVTPINDMLLALDADISEETTQQILENLELFQKGEKYLPDCHLDESNHFLEDGVSALKSGDLGNGALQIFGAGLNFASFAAKATGVKNINAHEMLEKRFSELLSIKKDM
;
A
#
# COMPACT_ATOMS: atom_id res chain seq x y z
N MET A 1 9.78 15.88 -3.07
CA MET A 1 8.97 16.14 -1.86
C MET A 1 9.44 15.23 -0.74
N THR A 2 9.30 15.63 0.52
CA THR A 2 9.60 14.74 1.65
C THR A 2 8.48 13.72 1.84
N ALA A 3 8.75 12.62 2.58
CA ALA A 3 7.72 11.66 2.96
C ALA A 3 6.56 12.33 3.70
N LYS A 4 6.88 13.25 4.61
CA LYS A 4 5.89 14.06 5.33
C LYS A 4 5.00 14.87 4.38
N ASP A 5 5.57 15.54 3.38
CA ASP A 5 4.79 16.31 2.40
C ASP A 5 3.85 15.39 1.60
N ARG A 6 4.33 14.20 1.21
CA ARG A 6 3.52 13.19 0.51
C ARG A 6 2.36 12.68 1.35
N ARG A 7 2.60 12.41 2.63
CA ARG A 7 1.55 12.00 3.59
C ARG A 7 0.51 13.11 3.80
N ILE A 8 0.94 14.38 3.85
CA ILE A 8 0.02 15.53 3.89
C ILE A 8 -0.81 15.60 2.62
N GLN A 9 -0.21 15.40 1.44
CA GLN A 9 -0.94 15.38 0.17
C GLN A 9 -2.02 14.28 0.13
N ILE A 10 -1.71 13.08 0.64
CA ILE A 10 -2.71 11.99 0.75
C ILE A 10 -3.86 12.41 1.68
N LYS A 11 -3.54 13.06 2.80
CA LYS A 11 -4.55 13.55 3.76
C LYS A 11 -5.48 14.57 3.10
N GLU A 12 -4.92 15.58 2.44
CA GLU A 12 -5.68 16.60 1.72
C GLU A 12 -6.57 15.97 0.65
N LYS A 13 -6.05 15.00 -0.12
CA LYS A 13 -6.85 14.28 -1.11
C LYS A 13 -8.00 13.48 -0.49
N CYS A 14 -7.79 12.88 0.68
CA CYS A 14 -8.88 12.18 1.39
C CYS A 14 -9.98 13.15 1.84
N GLU A 15 -9.61 14.34 2.32
CA GLU A 15 -10.55 15.39 2.73
C GLU A 15 -11.35 15.93 1.53
N GLU A 16 -10.69 16.09 0.37
CA GLU A 16 -11.34 16.52 -0.88
C GLU A 16 -12.29 15.47 -1.46
N THR A 17 -11.85 14.20 -1.50
CA THR A 17 -12.61 13.13 -2.18
C THR A 17 -13.71 12.55 -1.30
N GLY A 18 -13.46 12.39 0.00
CA GLY A 18 -14.39 11.75 0.93
C GLY A 18 -14.81 10.34 0.53
N GLY A 19 -15.96 9.91 1.03
CA GLY A 19 -16.52 8.59 0.72
C GLY A 19 -15.82 7.42 1.41
N LEU A 20 -16.24 6.20 1.06
CA LEU A 20 -15.87 4.97 1.79
C LEU A 20 -14.36 4.71 1.77
N TYR A 21 -13.70 4.87 0.63
CA TYR A 21 -12.27 4.56 0.54
C TYR A 21 -11.41 5.59 1.27
N ALA A 22 -11.72 6.89 1.18
CA ALA A 22 -11.04 7.91 1.98
C ALA A 22 -11.20 7.64 3.50
N GLN A 23 -12.37 7.21 3.96
CA GLN A 23 -12.60 6.82 5.36
C GLN A 23 -11.70 5.67 5.85
N LEU A 24 -11.26 4.79 4.93
CA LEU A 24 -10.32 3.71 5.24
C LEU A 24 -8.87 4.20 5.23
N VAL A 25 -8.51 5.07 4.29
CA VAL A 25 -7.13 5.58 4.12
C VAL A 25 -6.76 6.58 5.20
N THR A 26 -7.63 7.54 5.53
CA THR A 26 -7.35 8.64 6.47
C THR A 26 -6.75 8.20 7.80
N PRO A 27 -7.37 7.30 8.60
CA PRO A 27 -6.86 6.97 9.92
C PRO A 27 -5.48 6.29 9.88
N ILE A 28 -5.20 5.50 8.84
CA ILE A 28 -3.90 4.85 8.68
C ILE A 28 -2.85 5.88 8.22
N ASN A 29 -3.19 6.75 7.28
CA ASN A 29 -2.27 7.79 6.82
C ASN A 29 -1.92 8.79 7.93
N ASP A 30 -2.89 9.19 8.76
CA ASP A 30 -2.65 10.06 9.92
C ASP A 30 -1.72 9.38 10.93
N MET A 31 -1.89 8.08 11.17
CA MET A 31 -1.01 7.30 12.05
C MET A 31 0.41 7.24 11.50
N LEU A 32 0.57 6.95 10.20
CA LEU A 32 1.88 6.88 9.53
C LEU A 32 2.58 8.24 9.48
N LEU A 33 1.82 9.33 9.26
CA LEU A 33 2.33 10.70 9.34
C LEU A 33 2.85 11.04 10.74
N ALA A 34 2.13 10.65 11.80
CA ALA A 34 2.54 10.90 13.18
C ALA A 34 3.79 10.10 13.59
N LEU A 35 4.00 8.94 12.97
CA LEU A 35 5.17 8.08 13.19
C LEU A 35 6.38 8.45 12.33
N ASP A 36 6.27 9.49 11.47
CA ASP A 36 7.28 9.86 10.48
C ASP A 36 7.66 8.67 9.56
N ALA A 37 6.66 7.85 9.22
CA ALA A 37 6.86 6.68 8.38
C ALA A 37 7.05 7.09 6.91
N ASP A 38 8.03 6.48 6.26
CA ASP A 38 8.39 6.80 4.88
C ASP A 38 7.29 6.40 3.88
N ILE A 39 7.37 6.95 2.68
CA ILE A 39 6.56 6.57 1.51
C ILE A 39 7.24 7.06 0.24
N SER A 40 7.30 6.20 -0.78
CA SER A 40 7.82 6.60 -2.08
C SER A 40 6.87 7.54 -2.83
N GLU A 41 7.38 8.15 -3.89
CA GLU A 41 6.56 9.00 -4.75
C GLU A 41 5.53 8.16 -5.52
N GLU A 42 5.96 6.99 -5.96
CA GLU A 42 5.20 6.01 -6.71
C GLU A 42 4.01 5.51 -5.88
N THR A 43 4.25 5.06 -4.65
CA THR A 43 3.18 4.64 -3.72
C THR A 43 2.23 5.78 -3.42
N THR A 44 2.75 7.00 -3.26
CA THR A 44 1.91 8.19 -3.03
C THR A 44 0.99 8.43 -4.22
N GLN A 45 1.53 8.47 -5.43
CA GLN A 45 0.75 8.68 -6.65
C GLN A 45 -0.31 7.60 -6.84
N GLN A 46 0.02 6.34 -6.53
CA GLN A 46 -0.94 5.25 -6.63
C GLN A 46 -2.11 5.40 -5.66
N ILE A 47 -1.88 5.85 -4.43
CA ILE A 47 -2.94 6.10 -3.45
C ILE A 47 -3.83 7.26 -3.91
N LEU A 48 -3.25 8.35 -4.42
CA LEU A 48 -4.00 9.49 -4.95
C LEU A 48 -4.88 9.09 -6.14
N GLU A 49 -4.34 8.28 -7.05
CA GLU A 49 -5.08 7.72 -8.18
C GLU A 49 -6.21 6.79 -7.71
N ASN A 50 -5.95 5.93 -6.72
CA ASN A 50 -6.99 5.07 -6.14
C ASN A 50 -8.14 5.88 -5.55
N LEU A 51 -7.84 6.97 -4.83
CA LEU A 51 -8.85 7.87 -4.26
C LEU A 51 -9.72 8.47 -5.35
N GLU A 52 -9.10 8.95 -6.43
CA GLU A 52 -9.80 9.55 -7.55
C GLU A 52 -10.67 8.54 -8.33
N LEU A 53 -10.09 7.41 -8.74
CA LEU A 53 -10.81 6.40 -9.53
C LEU A 53 -11.92 5.73 -8.74
N PHE A 54 -11.71 5.48 -7.44
CA PHE A 54 -12.76 4.93 -6.57
C PHE A 54 -13.92 5.92 -6.41
N GLN A 55 -13.63 7.21 -6.21
CA GLN A 55 -14.67 8.25 -6.09
C GLN A 55 -15.52 8.35 -7.37
N LYS A 56 -14.91 8.19 -8.54
CA LYS A 56 -15.60 8.15 -9.85
C LYS A 56 -16.38 6.86 -10.11
N GLY A 57 -16.24 5.84 -9.25
CA GLY A 57 -16.80 4.51 -9.47
C GLY A 57 -16.10 3.70 -10.57
N GLU A 58 -14.90 4.13 -10.98
CA GLU A 58 -14.11 3.52 -12.05
C GLU A 58 -13.17 2.42 -11.51
N LYS A 59 -12.97 2.35 -10.19
CA LYS A 59 -12.13 1.35 -9.54
C LYS A 59 -12.83 0.75 -8.33
N TYR A 60 -12.71 -0.57 -8.19
CA TYR A 60 -13.29 -1.30 -7.07
C TYR A 60 -12.33 -1.33 -5.89
N LEU A 61 -12.89 -1.31 -4.67
CA LEU A 61 -12.12 -1.32 -3.43
C LEU A 61 -11.06 -2.44 -3.34
N PRO A 62 -11.34 -3.71 -3.74
CA PRO A 62 -10.31 -4.75 -3.70
C PRO A 62 -9.11 -4.44 -4.60
N ASP A 63 -9.33 -3.76 -5.73
CA ASP A 63 -8.26 -3.41 -6.66
C ASP A 63 -7.36 -2.32 -6.07
N CYS A 64 -7.95 -1.32 -5.40
CA CYS A 64 -7.17 -0.33 -4.64
C CYS A 64 -6.24 -1.01 -3.61
N HIS A 65 -6.76 -1.99 -2.86
CA HIS A 65 -5.96 -2.76 -1.90
C HIS A 65 -4.86 -3.58 -2.56
N LEU A 66 -5.10 -4.17 -3.73
CA LEU A 66 -4.06 -4.91 -4.44
C LEU A 66 -2.94 -3.98 -4.91
N ASP A 67 -3.28 -2.81 -5.44
CA ASP A 67 -2.29 -1.84 -5.91
C ASP A 67 -1.43 -1.31 -4.76
N GLU A 68 -2.05 -0.92 -3.64
CA GLU A 68 -1.30 -0.56 -2.43
C GLU A 68 -0.43 -1.71 -1.94
N SER A 69 -0.93 -2.94 -1.98
CA SER A 69 -0.15 -4.11 -1.57
C SER A 69 1.09 -4.34 -2.45
N ASN A 70 1.01 -4.04 -3.75
CA ASN A 70 2.17 -4.14 -4.64
C ASN A 70 3.19 -3.04 -4.31
N HIS A 71 2.73 -1.79 -4.22
CA HIS A 71 3.60 -0.64 -4.00
C HIS A 71 4.26 -0.65 -2.62
N PHE A 72 3.53 -1.00 -1.55
CA PHE A 72 4.14 -1.14 -0.23
C PHE A 72 5.11 -2.32 -0.15
N LEU A 73 4.92 -3.38 -0.95
CA LEU A 73 5.92 -4.45 -1.02
C LEU A 73 7.21 -3.91 -1.64
N GLU A 74 7.13 -3.17 -2.74
CA GLU A 74 8.28 -2.55 -3.41
C GLU A 74 9.02 -1.56 -2.50
N ASP A 75 8.29 -0.66 -1.82
CA ASP A 75 8.85 0.26 -0.82
C ASP A 75 9.56 -0.50 0.29
N GLY A 76 8.93 -1.56 0.81
CA GLY A 76 9.49 -2.40 1.86
C GLY A 76 10.78 -3.10 1.43
N VAL A 77 10.80 -3.68 0.23
CA VAL A 77 12.02 -4.31 -0.34
C VAL A 77 13.13 -3.29 -0.52
N SER A 78 12.80 -2.09 -1.02
CA SER A 78 13.78 -1.01 -1.21
C SER A 78 14.40 -0.57 0.11
N ALA A 79 13.57 -0.33 1.14
CA ALA A 79 14.01 0.06 2.47
C ALA A 79 14.87 -1.03 3.14
N LEU A 80 14.49 -2.32 3.02
CA LEU A 80 15.32 -3.41 3.53
C LEU A 80 16.70 -3.45 2.87
N LYS A 81 16.77 -3.24 1.54
CA LYS A 81 18.04 -3.24 0.79
C LYS A 81 18.93 -2.05 1.13
N SER A 82 18.35 -0.89 1.47
CA SER A 82 19.10 0.30 1.90
C SER A 82 19.53 0.26 3.37
N GLY A 83 19.06 -0.73 4.14
CA GLY A 83 19.36 -0.89 5.56
C GLY A 83 18.37 -0.20 6.50
N ASP A 84 17.29 0.39 5.98
CA ASP A 84 16.19 0.92 6.78
C ASP A 84 15.21 -0.21 7.16
N LEU A 85 15.58 -0.93 8.22
CA LEU A 85 14.82 -2.09 8.68
C LEU A 85 13.45 -1.72 9.26
N GLY A 86 13.33 -0.53 9.85
CA GLY A 86 12.10 -0.06 10.50
C GLY A 86 11.01 0.21 9.47
N ASN A 87 11.31 1.04 8.47
CA ASN A 87 10.40 1.27 7.35
C ASN A 87 10.21 -0.01 6.53
N GLY A 88 11.27 -0.79 6.28
CA GLY A 88 11.17 -2.06 5.56
C GLY A 88 10.13 -3.01 6.17
N ALA A 89 10.19 -3.23 7.49
CA ALA A 89 9.22 -4.06 8.20
C ALA A 89 7.80 -3.49 8.17
N LEU A 90 7.66 -2.19 8.39
CA LEU A 90 6.37 -1.50 8.40
C LEU A 90 5.66 -1.61 7.05
N GLN A 91 6.37 -1.37 5.95
CA GLN A 91 5.82 -1.44 4.60
C GLN A 91 5.43 -2.86 4.22
N ILE A 92 6.25 -3.87 4.54
CA ILE A 92 5.91 -5.29 4.30
C ILE A 92 4.66 -5.70 5.08
N PHE A 93 4.53 -5.24 6.33
CA PHE A 93 3.34 -5.48 7.12
C PHE A 93 2.10 -4.84 6.48
N GLY A 94 2.20 -3.58 6.06
CA GLY A 94 1.14 -2.87 5.31
C GLY A 94 0.76 -3.58 4.00
N ALA A 95 1.76 -4.05 3.24
CA ALA A 95 1.56 -4.80 2.01
C ALA A 95 0.77 -6.09 2.24
N GLY A 96 1.07 -6.81 3.33
CA GLY A 96 0.36 -8.02 3.73
C GLY A 96 -1.09 -7.76 4.15
N LEU A 97 -1.34 -6.72 4.94
CA LEU A 97 -2.70 -6.33 5.35
C LEU A 97 -3.57 -5.96 4.14
N ASN A 98 -3.03 -5.16 3.22
CA ASN A 98 -3.70 -4.79 1.98
C ASN A 98 -3.97 -6.01 1.10
N PHE A 99 -2.99 -6.92 0.96
CA PHE A 99 -3.20 -8.17 0.22
C PHE A 99 -4.32 -9.03 0.83
N ALA A 100 -4.34 -9.19 2.15
CA ALA A 100 -5.37 -9.96 2.85
C ALA A 100 -6.76 -9.36 2.61
N SER A 101 -6.88 -8.02 2.66
CA SER A 101 -8.10 -7.30 2.34
C SER A 101 -8.57 -7.53 0.90
N PHE A 102 -7.64 -7.49 -0.07
CA PHE A 102 -7.90 -7.84 -1.47
C PHE A 102 -8.39 -9.28 -1.60
N ALA A 103 -7.63 -10.25 -1.10
CA ALA A 103 -7.91 -11.68 -1.26
C ALA A 103 -9.28 -12.04 -0.67
N ALA A 104 -9.60 -11.53 0.52
CA ALA A 104 -10.88 -11.77 1.19
C ALA A 104 -12.08 -11.24 0.40
N LYS A 105 -11.93 -10.11 -0.30
CA LYS A 105 -13.02 -9.45 -1.04
C LYS A 105 -13.11 -9.86 -2.51
N ALA A 106 -12.01 -10.26 -3.12
CA ALA A 106 -11.95 -10.71 -4.50
C ALA A 106 -12.40 -12.18 -4.65
N THR A 107 -12.30 -12.97 -3.59
CA THR A 107 -12.79 -14.36 -3.55
C THR A 107 -14.29 -14.39 -3.87
N GLY A 108 -14.65 -15.14 -4.91
CA GLY A 108 -16.04 -15.29 -5.37
C GLY A 108 -16.53 -14.20 -6.33
N VAL A 109 -15.75 -13.13 -6.56
CA VAL A 109 -16.06 -12.06 -7.52
C VAL A 109 -15.13 -12.09 -8.73
N LYS A 110 -13.87 -12.48 -8.52
CA LYS A 110 -12.85 -12.62 -9.58
C LYS A 110 -12.29 -14.03 -9.60
N ASN A 111 -11.92 -14.51 -10.79
CA ASN A 111 -11.18 -15.76 -10.93
C ASN A 111 -9.69 -15.50 -10.63
N ILE A 112 -9.32 -15.56 -9.36
CA ILE A 112 -7.96 -15.33 -8.87
C ILE A 112 -7.46 -16.53 -8.08
N ASN A 113 -6.14 -16.73 -8.08
CA ASN A 113 -5.45 -17.70 -7.22
C ASN A 113 -4.63 -16.96 -6.16
N ALA A 114 -5.25 -16.62 -5.03
CA ALA A 114 -4.60 -15.84 -3.98
C ALA A 114 -3.37 -16.56 -3.38
N HIS A 115 -3.37 -17.90 -3.35
CA HIS A 115 -2.24 -18.67 -2.83
C HIS A 115 -1.01 -18.56 -3.74
N GLU A 116 -1.18 -18.64 -5.06
CA GLU A 116 -0.09 -18.45 -6.03
C GLU A 116 0.48 -17.03 -5.99
N MET A 117 -0.40 -16.03 -5.82
CA MET A 117 0.03 -14.64 -5.62
C MET A 117 0.85 -14.46 -4.33
N LEU A 118 0.45 -15.11 -3.22
CA LEU A 118 1.21 -15.13 -1.97
C LEU A 118 2.56 -15.83 -2.14
N GLU A 119 2.59 -16.98 -2.79
CA GLU A 119 3.81 -17.74 -3.04
C GLU A 119 4.85 -16.88 -3.79
N LYS A 120 4.42 -16.14 -4.81
CA LYS A 120 5.28 -15.21 -5.55
C LYS A 120 5.87 -14.14 -4.62
N ARG A 121 5.04 -13.49 -3.81
CA ARG A 121 5.45 -12.43 -2.87
C ARG A 121 6.41 -12.95 -1.80
N PHE A 122 6.13 -14.13 -1.24
CA PHE A 122 7.01 -14.75 -0.25
C PHE A 122 8.35 -15.15 -0.85
N SER A 123 8.35 -15.69 -2.07
CA SER A 123 9.58 -16.03 -2.79
C SER A 123 10.43 -14.79 -3.06
N GLU A 124 9.80 -13.69 -3.45
CA GLU A 124 10.47 -12.39 -3.62
C GLU A 124 11.10 -11.91 -2.31
N LEU A 125 10.34 -11.90 -1.21
CA LEU A 125 10.85 -11.49 0.11
C LEU A 125 12.01 -12.37 0.59
N LEU A 126 11.92 -13.70 0.42
CA LEU A 126 12.99 -14.63 0.79
C LEU A 126 14.24 -14.49 -0.10
N SER A 127 14.09 -13.98 -1.32
CA SER A 127 15.21 -13.72 -2.23
C SER A 127 16.05 -12.51 -1.82
N ILE A 128 15.52 -11.65 -0.94
CA ILE A 128 16.24 -10.50 -0.38
C ILE A 128 17.32 -11.02 0.56
N LYS A 129 18.51 -11.23 0.02
CA LYS A 129 19.71 -11.47 0.81
C LYS A 129 20.37 -10.13 1.09
N LYS A 130 20.82 -9.95 2.32
CA LYS A 130 21.84 -8.93 2.59
C LYS A 130 23.09 -9.42 1.87
N ASP A 131 23.64 -8.61 0.96
CA ASP A 131 25.05 -8.77 0.61
C ASP A 131 25.82 -8.56 1.92
N MET A 132 26.24 -9.67 2.54
CA MET A 132 27.00 -9.67 3.78
C MET A 132 28.43 -9.23 3.52
#